data_AF-A0A812ZYG6-F1
#
_entry.id   AF-A0A812ZYG6-F1
#
_cell.length_a   1.000
_cell.length_b   1.000
_cell.length_c   1.000
_cell.angle_alpha   90.00
_cell.angle_beta   90.00
_cell.angle_gamma   90.00
#
_symmetry.space_group_name_H-M   'P 1'
#
loop_
_entity.id
_entity.type
_entity.pdbx_description
1 polymer ?
#
loop_
_entity_poly.entity_id
_entity_poly.type
_entity_poly.pdbx_seq_one_letter_code
_entity_poly.pdbx_strand_id
1 'polypeptide(L)'
;EISSLRALCEDAEDRRHEALLAGVLGEAAALHVRLLQFREAHAKLAECLQLSPESQAAKSLARDCAIALGSRAEDVLGMGPRISWKEVTSVSAELKERLQGAGYTQESLPKAAGLPSMLHFVSNRGESLANALQARVRIGDVSQDLVDLVRLFLLRRLLPLQRVVALLGEEITSAFLRLQAFCLIVGPNSRVCSESEAAEMLSTESHKADLELFSAIALWPVEEDLLIATDYGDTQHSAHFEPVMYLSLDSYALVAAAPREPVQRVLDVCCGSGVQGIVALRTYAERATFVDINPRCLTFTRFNAALNGFYERASFIQGSVDTLNDLDLFQ
;
A
#
# COMPACT_ATOMS: atom_id res chain seq x y z
N GLU A 1 7.64 37.06 4.04
CA GLU A 1 9.02 36.57 4.06
C GLU A 1 9.40 35.87 2.76
N ILE A 2 8.80 34.71 2.42
CA ILE A 2 9.08 34.00 1.15
C ILE A 2 9.00 34.93 -0.08
N SER A 3 7.93 35.72 -0.23
CA SER A 3 7.80 36.66 -1.36
C SER A 3 8.92 37.70 -1.41
N SER A 4 9.41 38.15 -0.26
CA SER A 4 10.51 39.12 -0.16
C SER A 4 11.85 38.47 -0.51
N LEU A 5 12.08 37.23 -0.07
CA LEU A 5 13.29 36.47 -0.41
C LEU A 5 13.34 36.06 -1.88
N ARG A 6 12.20 35.73 -2.50
CA ARG A 6 12.12 35.47 -3.94
C ARG A 6 12.56 36.67 -4.77
N ALA A 7 12.07 37.86 -4.44
CA ALA A 7 12.48 39.09 -5.12
C ALA A 7 14.01 39.33 -5.03
N LEU A 8 14.62 39.03 -3.88
CA LEU A 8 16.07 39.17 -3.69
C LEU A 8 16.90 38.12 -4.46
N CYS A 9 16.33 36.96 -4.79
CA CYS A 9 16.98 35.95 -5.63
C CYS A 9 16.85 36.29 -7.13
N GLU A 10 15.78 36.99 -7.53
CA GLU A 10 15.60 37.46 -8.91
C GLU A 10 16.56 38.62 -9.25
N ASP A 11 16.84 39.48 -8.27
CA ASP A 11 17.68 40.68 -8.44
C ASP A 11 19.20 40.41 -8.31
N ALA A 12 19.61 39.27 -7.75
CA ALA A 12 21.01 38.92 -7.53
C ALA A 12 21.26 37.42 -7.71
N GLU A 13 22.26 37.03 -8.52
CA GLU A 13 22.83 35.66 -8.56
C GLU A 13 23.59 35.33 -7.25
N ASP A 14 23.03 35.66 -6.09
CA ASP A 14 23.62 35.41 -4.79
C ASP A 14 23.12 34.08 -4.21
N ARG A 15 23.97 33.06 -4.31
CA ARG A 15 23.76 31.73 -3.72
C ARG A 15 23.38 31.77 -2.23
N ARG A 16 23.69 32.84 -1.50
CA ARG A 16 23.29 33.00 -0.09
C ARG A 16 21.78 33.22 0.07
N HIS A 17 21.16 33.99 -0.83
CA HIS A 17 19.71 34.23 -0.79
C HIS A 17 18.95 32.96 -1.20
N GLU A 18 19.44 32.22 -2.18
CA GLU A 18 18.87 30.92 -2.59
C GLU A 18 18.91 29.91 -1.43
N ALA A 19 20.04 29.80 -0.73
CA ALA A 19 20.17 28.92 0.44
C ALA A 19 19.22 29.32 1.58
N LEU A 20 19.06 30.63 1.83
CA LEU A 20 18.12 31.14 2.84
C LEU A 20 16.67 30.85 2.44
N LEU A 21 16.30 31.09 1.17
CA LEU A 21 14.98 30.79 0.64
C LEU A 21 14.67 29.29 0.72
N ALA A 22 15.62 28.42 0.38
CA ALA A 22 15.47 26.97 0.53
C ALA A 22 15.19 26.58 1.99
N GLY A 23 15.92 27.16 2.95
CA GLY A 23 15.68 26.96 4.38
C GLY A 23 14.26 27.33 4.81
N VAL A 24 13.81 28.54 4.45
CA VAL A 24 12.46 29.04 4.79
C VAL A 24 11.36 28.20 4.11
N LEU A 25 11.56 27.76 2.87
CA LEU A 25 10.63 26.87 2.15
C LEU A 25 10.51 25.52 2.85
N GLY A 26 11.62 24.93 3.29
CA GLY A 26 11.65 23.67 4.05
C GLY A 26 10.91 23.77 5.38
N GLU A 27 11.13 24.84 6.15
CA GLU A 27 10.42 25.09 7.40
C GLU A 27 8.91 25.31 7.19
N ALA A 28 8.55 26.11 6.19
CA ALA A 28 7.15 26.33 5.83
C ALA A 28 6.47 25.03 5.40
N ALA A 29 7.15 24.18 4.62
CA ALA A 29 6.63 22.87 4.24
C ALA A 29 6.40 21.98 5.47
N ALA A 30 7.33 21.93 6.43
CA ALA A 30 7.16 21.17 7.66
C ALA A 30 5.94 21.65 8.49
N LEU A 31 5.65 22.95 8.50
CA LEU A 31 4.43 23.48 9.11
C LEU A 31 3.17 23.01 8.38
N HIS A 32 3.15 23.04 7.05
CA HIS A 32 2.04 22.51 6.26
C HIS A 32 1.82 21.00 6.50
N VAL A 33 2.89 20.20 6.62
CA VAL A 33 2.78 18.77 6.98
C VAL A 33 2.12 18.58 8.35
N ARG A 34 2.48 19.38 9.35
CA ARG A 34 1.84 19.34 10.69
C ARG A 34 0.36 19.69 10.64
N LEU A 35 -0.06 20.48 9.65
CA LEU A 35 -1.46 20.83 9.37
C LEU A 35 -2.15 19.86 8.40
N LEU A 36 -1.50 18.76 8.00
CA LEU A 36 -1.98 17.78 7.01
C LEU A 36 -2.25 18.39 5.61
N GLN A 37 -1.62 19.52 5.31
CA GLN A 37 -1.67 20.24 4.04
C GLN A 37 -0.57 19.74 3.09
N PHE A 38 -0.66 18.46 2.72
CA PHE A 38 0.39 17.76 1.99
C PHE A 38 0.64 18.30 0.57
N ARG A 39 -0.39 18.85 -0.08
CA ARG A 39 -0.26 19.42 -1.43
C ARG A 39 0.55 20.70 -1.40
N GLU A 40 0.26 21.57 -0.43
CA GLU A 40 0.96 22.83 -0.20
C GLU A 40 2.39 22.58 0.27
N ALA A 41 2.58 21.61 1.17
CA ALA A 41 3.92 21.18 1.60
C ALA A 41 4.75 20.66 0.42
N HIS A 42 4.18 19.77 -0.41
CA HIS A 42 4.87 19.19 -1.57
C HIS A 42 5.28 20.25 -2.58
N ALA A 43 4.41 21.22 -2.89
CA ALA A 43 4.74 22.33 -3.79
C ALA A 43 5.92 23.16 -3.30
N LYS A 44 5.99 23.46 -2.00
CA LYS A 44 7.11 24.18 -1.39
C LYS A 44 8.40 23.36 -1.36
N LEU A 45 8.29 22.04 -1.14
CA LEU A 45 9.45 21.14 -1.16
C LEU A 45 10.01 20.99 -2.56
N ALA A 46 9.17 20.99 -3.60
CA ALA A 46 9.63 20.98 -4.98
C ALA A 46 10.47 22.22 -5.32
N GLU A 47 10.06 23.40 -4.86
CA GLU A 47 10.84 24.64 -4.99
C GLU A 47 12.11 24.61 -4.13
N CYS A 48 12.02 24.13 -2.89
CA CYS A 48 13.18 23.95 -2.00
C CYS A 48 14.25 23.05 -2.65
N LEU A 49 13.85 21.96 -3.30
CA LEU A 49 14.75 21.00 -3.92
C LEU A 49 15.32 21.46 -5.26
N GLN A 50 14.69 22.44 -5.92
CA GLN A 50 15.30 23.15 -7.05
C GLN A 50 16.47 24.02 -6.59
N LEU A 51 16.35 24.66 -5.41
CA LEU A 51 17.36 25.55 -4.84
C LEU A 51 18.46 24.81 -4.06
N SER A 52 18.12 23.69 -3.40
CA SER A 52 19.04 22.85 -2.64
C SER A 52 18.80 21.35 -2.91
N PRO A 53 19.26 20.84 -4.08
CA PRO A 53 19.04 19.45 -4.47
C PRO A 53 19.69 18.41 -3.55
N GLU A 54 20.65 18.79 -2.72
CA GLU A 54 21.38 17.93 -1.77
C GLU A 54 20.65 17.71 -0.44
N SER A 55 19.62 18.52 -0.13
CA SER A 55 18.91 18.47 1.15
C SER A 55 18.18 17.15 1.38
N GLN A 56 18.75 16.29 2.23
CA GLN A 56 18.16 14.99 2.59
C GLN A 56 16.86 15.14 3.38
N ALA A 57 16.77 16.16 4.24
CA ALA A 57 15.56 16.45 5.00
C ALA A 57 14.39 16.81 4.07
N ALA A 58 14.63 17.69 3.07
CA ALA A 58 13.61 18.05 2.10
C ALA A 58 13.19 16.86 1.22
N LYS A 59 14.15 16.03 0.78
CA LYS A 59 13.85 14.79 0.04
C LYS A 59 12.99 13.82 0.86
N SER A 60 13.33 13.61 2.12
CA SER A 60 12.56 12.73 3.01
C SER A 60 11.14 13.24 3.19
N LEU A 61 10.97 14.54 3.48
CA LEU A 61 9.65 15.13 3.67
C LEU A 61 8.82 15.15 2.39
N ALA A 62 9.46 15.34 1.22
CA ALA A 62 8.79 15.30 -0.07
C ALA A 62 8.25 13.90 -0.38
N ARG A 63 9.01 12.86 -0.04
CA ARG A 63 8.57 11.45 -0.13
C ARG A 63 7.37 11.18 0.77
N ASP A 64 7.40 11.66 2.02
CA ASP A 64 6.27 11.49 2.95
C ASP A 64 5.01 12.19 2.43
N CYS A 65 5.16 13.40 1.87
CA CYS A 65 4.05 14.11 1.22
C CYS A 65 3.53 13.35 -0.01
N ALA A 66 4.43 12.79 -0.84
CA ALA A 66 4.06 12.02 -2.02
C ALA A 66 3.25 10.76 -1.66
N ILE A 67 3.68 10.03 -0.63
CA ILE A 67 2.95 8.89 -0.09
C ILE A 67 1.56 9.34 0.39
N ALA A 68 1.49 10.40 1.19
CA ALA A 68 0.22 10.91 1.71
C ALA A 68 -0.75 11.37 0.60
N LEU A 69 -0.23 11.94 -0.48
CA LEU A 69 -1.02 12.36 -1.64
C LEU A 69 -1.50 11.16 -2.47
N GLY A 70 -0.63 10.20 -2.75
CA GLY A 70 -0.97 9.02 -3.57
C GLY A 70 -1.87 8.02 -2.83
N SER A 71 -1.75 7.89 -1.50
CA SER A 71 -2.62 7.03 -0.68
C SER A 71 -4.05 7.54 -0.54
N ARG A 72 -4.38 8.73 -1.05
CA ARG A 72 -5.74 9.30 -1.04
C ARG A 72 -6.55 8.99 -2.31
N ALA A 73 -6.05 8.12 -3.19
CA ALA A 73 -6.81 7.68 -4.36
C ALA A 73 -8.06 6.88 -3.93
N GLU A 74 -9.24 7.38 -4.27
CA GLU A 74 -10.53 6.73 -3.98
C GLU A 74 -10.68 5.40 -4.73
N ASP A 75 -10.06 5.30 -5.90
CA ASP A 75 -10.27 4.26 -6.90
C ASP A 75 -9.22 3.13 -6.85
N VAL A 76 -8.49 3.03 -5.74
CA VAL A 76 -7.54 1.93 -5.46
C VAL A 76 -8.27 0.59 -5.50
N LEU A 77 -7.75 -0.35 -6.29
CA LEU A 77 -8.35 -1.64 -6.61
C LEU A 77 -9.70 -1.55 -7.35
N GLY A 78 -10.10 -0.35 -7.79
CA GLY A 78 -11.32 -0.14 -8.54
C GLY A 78 -11.26 -0.79 -9.92
N MET A 79 -12.18 -1.72 -10.17
CA MET A 79 -12.34 -2.34 -11.48
C MET A 79 -12.95 -1.36 -12.48
N GLY A 80 -12.50 -1.45 -13.72
CA GLY A 80 -12.99 -0.61 -14.82
C GLY A 80 -12.49 -1.16 -16.15
N PRO A 81 -12.43 -0.35 -17.22
CA PRO A 81 -11.83 -0.79 -18.49
C PRO A 81 -10.33 -1.09 -18.38
N ARG A 82 -9.70 -0.77 -17.23
CA ARG A 82 -8.26 -0.89 -16.97
C ARG A 82 -7.79 -2.33 -16.74
N ILE A 83 -8.59 -3.13 -16.06
CA ILE A 83 -8.23 -4.49 -15.65
C ILE A 83 -9.49 -5.29 -15.31
N SER A 84 -9.47 -6.59 -15.62
CA SER A 84 -10.56 -7.52 -15.32
C SER A 84 -10.22 -8.45 -14.15
N TRP A 85 -11.25 -9.00 -13.50
CA TRP A 85 -11.04 -10.03 -12.46
C TRP A 85 -10.30 -11.26 -12.98
N LYS A 86 -10.53 -11.65 -14.25
CA LYS A 86 -9.81 -12.76 -14.88
C LYS A 86 -8.30 -12.50 -14.93
N GLU A 87 -7.92 -11.26 -15.19
CA GLU A 87 -6.53 -10.84 -15.25
C GLU A 87 -5.89 -10.73 -13.86
N VAL A 88 -6.63 -10.24 -12.86
CA VAL A 88 -6.18 -10.31 -11.46
C VAL A 88 -5.91 -11.76 -11.07
N THR A 89 -6.87 -12.67 -11.34
CA THR A 89 -6.73 -14.09 -11.05
C THR A 89 -5.54 -14.72 -11.79
N SER A 90 -5.23 -14.32 -13.03
CA SER A 90 -4.10 -14.88 -13.77
C SER A 90 -2.75 -14.51 -13.17
N VAL A 91 -2.58 -13.27 -12.67
CA VAL A 91 -1.32 -12.84 -12.04
C VAL A 91 -1.21 -13.26 -10.56
N SER A 92 -2.31 -13.68 -9.95
CA SER A 92 -2.37 -14.01 -8.52
C SER A 92 -1.53 -15.22 -8.14
N ALA A 93 -1.54 -16.27 -8.98
CA ALA A 93 -0.75 -17.48 -8.72
C ALA A 93 0.76 -17.18 -8.74
N GLU A 94 1.22 -16.45 -9.75
CA GLU A 94 2.62 -16.04 -9.85
C GLU A 94 3.02 -15.09 -8.70
N LEU A 95 2.14 -14.17 -8.31
CA LEU A 95 2.41 -13.29 -7.16
C LEU A 95 2.62 -14.11 -5.88
N LYS A 96 1.72 -15.06 -5.59
CA LYS A 96 1.84 -15.94 -4.43
C LYS A 96 3.14 -16.73 -4.46
N GLU A 97 3.48 -17.32 -5.60
CA GLU A 97 4.72 -18.09 -5.77
C GLU A 97 5.96 -17.22 -5.49
N ARG A 98 6.03 -16.01 -6.05
CA ARG A 98 7.15 -15.09 -5.84
C ARG A 98 7.28 -14.64 -4.38
N LEU A 99 6.16 -14.29 -3.75
CA LEU A 99 6.14 -13.90 -2.35
C LEU A 99 6.56 -15.07 -1.44
N GLN A 100 6.01 -16.26 -1.65
CA GLN A 100 6.37 -17.46 -0.88
C GLN A 100 7.82 -17.86 -1.09
N GLY A 101 8.31 -17.81 -2.34
CA GLY A 101 9.70 -18.11 -2.68
C GLY A 101 10.70 -17.16 -2.03
N ALA A 102 10.32 -15.90 -1.83
CA ALA A 102 11.09 -14.93 -1.07
C ALA A 102 10.95 -15.09 0.46
N GLY A 103 10.11 -16.02 0.93
CA GLY A 103 9.83 -16.22 2.35
C GLY A 103 8.91 -15.16 2.93
N TYR A 104 7.98 -14.60 2.15
CA TYR A 104 6.96 -13.66 2.61
C TYR A 104 5.70 -14.43 3.05
N THR A 105 5.71 -14.99 4.25
CA THR A 105 4.61 -15.80 4.79
C THR A 105 4.31 -15.45 6.26
N GLN A 106 3.15 -15.86 6.77
CA GLN A 106 2.77 -15.60 8.16
C GLN A 106 3.77 -16.21 9.15
N GLU A 107 4.36 -17.36 8.81
CA GLU A 107 5.31 -18.07 9.67
C GLU A 107 6.72 -17.46 9.63
N SER A 108 7.18 -17.07 8.45
CA SER A 108 8.56 -16.60 8.26
C SER A 108 8.77 -15.16 8.70
N LEU A 109 7.76 -14.28 8.56
CA LEU A 109 7.90 -12.86 8.85
C LEU A 109 8.29 -12.57 10.32
N PRO A 110 7.63 -13.15 11.34
CA PRO A 110 8.06 -12.97 12.73
C PRO A 110 9.47 -13.51 12.96
N LYS A 111 9.77 -14.70 12.41
CA LYS A 111 11.09 -15.32 12.53
C LYS A 111 12.16 -14.44 11.92
N ALA A 112 11.94 -13.84 10.75
CA ALA A 112 12.85 -12.91 10.08
C ALA A 112 13.03 -11.62 10.88
N ALA A 113 12.00 -11.13 11.56
CA ALA A 113 12.08 -9.97 12.44
C ALA A 113 12.70 -10.27 13.82
N GLY A 114 12.96 -11.54 14.17
CA GLY A 114 13.39 -11.92 15.52
C GLY A 114 12.27 -11.78 16.56
N LEU A 115 11.02 -11.87 16.12
CA LEU A 115 9.81 -11.72 16.94
C LEU A 115 9.15 -13.08 17.18
N PRO A 116 8.50 -13.29 18.35
CA PRO A 116 8.00 -14.61 18.72
C PRO A 116 6.72 -15.03 17.98
N SER A 117 5.98 -14.09 17.38
CA SER A 117 4.72 -14.39 16.69
C SER A 117 4.29 -13.28 15.73
N MET A 118 3.34 -13.60 14.85
CA MET A 118 2.71 -12.62 13.95
C MET A 118 2.03 -11.49 14.72
N LEU A 119 1.46 -11.77 15.88
CA LEU A 119 0.87 -10.74 16.75
C LEU A 119 1.91 -9.71 17.20
N HIS A 120 3.13 -10.13 17.53
CA HIS A 120 4.20 -9.21 17.88
C HIS A 120 4.70 -8.44 16.65
N PHE A 121 4.76 -9.09 15.48
CA PHE A 121 5.13 -8.44 14.23
C PHE A 121 4.16 -7.29 13.87
N VAL A 122 2.85 -7.56 13.95
CA VAL A 122 1.78 -6.59 13.69
C VAL A 122 1.86 -5.40 14.64
N SER A 123 2.21 -5.61 15.90
CA SER A 123 2.33 -4.53 16.90
C SER A 123 3.61 -3.68 16.78
N ASN A 124 4.64 -4.16 16.08
CA ASN A 124 5.95 -3.50 15.99
C ASN A 124 6.21 -2.83 14.62
N ARG A 125 5.18 -2.56 13.82
CA ARG A 125 5.34 -1.97 12.49
C ARG A 125 5.90 -0.56 12.58
N GLY A 126 7.01 -0.30 11.89
CA GLY A 126 7.65 1.01 11.87
C GLY A 126 9.15 0.93 11.57
N GLU A 127 9.84 2.02 11.89
CA GLU A 127 11.28 2.16 11.63
C GLU A 127 12.14 1.16 12.41
N SER A 128 11.75 0.84 13.65
CA SER A 128 12.43 -0.17 14.47
C SER A 128 12.46 -1.54 13.77
N LEU A 129 11.31 -1.98 13.23
CA LEU A 129 11.20 -3.23 12.48
C LEU A 129 12.03 -3.20 11.18
N ALA A 130 12.00 -2.08 10.45
CA ALA A 130 12.83 -1.91 9.26
C ALA A 130 14.32 -2.07 9.57
N ASN A 131 14.78 -1.43 10.65
CA ASN A 131 16.18 -1.48 11.09
C ASN A 131 16.58 -2.88 11.58
N ALA A 132 15.70 -3.56 12.32
CA ALA A 132 15.92 -4.92 12.78
C ALA A 132 16.09 -5.90 11.60
N LEU A 133 15.19 -5.83 10.61
CA LEU A 133 15.28 -6.65 9.39
C LEU A 133 16.57 -6.36 8.62
N GLN A 134 16.92 -5.08 8.43
CA GLN A 134 18.13 -4.71 7.69
C GLN A 134 19.41 -5.16 8.40
N ALA A 135 19.44 -5.13 9.74
CA ALA A 135 20.56 -5.65 10.52
C ALA A 135 20.76 -7.16 10.29
N ARG A 136 19.66 -7.90 10.13
CA ARG A 136 19.70 -9.35 9.88
C ARG A 136 20.12 -9.73 8.47
N VAL A 137 19.84 -8.88 7.48
CA VAL A 137 20.43 -9.03 6.15
C VAL A 137 21.96 -8.93 6.21
N ARG A 138 22.51 -7.98 7.00
CA ARG A 138 23.97 -7.77 7.09
C ARG A 138 24.73 -8.98 7.65
N ILE A 139 24.09 -9.79 8.48
CA ILE A 139 24.67 -11.01 9.06
C ILE A 139 24.33 -12.27 8.25
N GLY A 140 23.56 -12.14 7.16
CA GLY A 140 23.22 -13.26 6.26
C GLY A 140 22.03 -14.12 6.71
N ASP A 141 21.30 -13.72 7.74
CA ASP A 141 20.17 -14.47 8.30
C ASP A 141 18.88 -14.37 7.47
N VAL A 142 18.72 -13.26 6.74
CA VAL A 142 17.49 -12.89 6.02
C VAL A 142 17.86 -12.38 4.64
N SER A 143 17.09 -12.75 3.61
CA SER A 143 17.31 -12.28 2.25
C SER A 143 16.94 -10.80 2.10
N GLN A 144 17.65 -10.07 1.23
CA GLN A 144 17.28 -8.70 0.88
C GLN A 144 15.92 -8.65 0.18
N ASP A 145 15.56 -9.70 -0.58
CA ASP A 145 14.26 -9.81 -1.26
C ASP A 145 13.09 -9.79 -0.26
N LEU A 146 13.18 -10.55 0.84
CA LEU A 146 12.17 -10.54 1.88
C LEU A 146 12.03 -9.17 2.53
N VAL A 147 13.16 -8.53 2.86
CA VAL A 147 13.15 -7.20 3.49
C VAL A 147 12.56 -6.15 2.56
N ASP A 148 12.85 -6.21 1.26
CA ASP A 148 12.27 -5.28 0.29
C ASP A 148 10.76 -5.50 0.14
N LEU A 149 10.28 -6.74 0.11
CA LEU A 149 8.84 -7.02 0.10
C LEU A 149 8.13 -6.53 1.37
N VAL A 150 8.75 -6.69 2.55
CA VAL A 150 8.22 -6.13 3.81
C VAL A 150 8.21 -4.60 3.77
N ARG A 151 9.28 -3.99 3.25
CA ARG A 151 9.38 -2.53 3.07
C ARG A 151 8.29 -2.01 2.14
N LEU A 152 8.07 -2.67 1.01
CA LEU A 152 7.07 -2.30 0.02
C LEU A 152 5.65 -2.44 0.58
N PHE A 153 5.28 -3.65 1.03
CA PHE A 153 3.90 -3.98 1.34
C PHE A 153 3.49 -3.72 2.79
N LEU A 154 4.35 -3.89 3.81
CA LEU A 154 3.94 -3.76 5.21
C LEU A 154 4.38 -2.45 5.87
N LEU A 155 5.42 -1.81 5.35
CA LEU A 155 5.99 -0.58 5.89
C LEU A 155 5.81 0.64 4.97
N ARG A 156 5.19 0.46 3.80
CA ARG A 156 4.92 1.51 2.80
C ARG A 156 6.15 2.36 2.46
N ARG A 157 7.27 1.71 2.17
CA ARG A 157 8.51 2.38 1.78
C ARG A 157 8.65 2.37 0.27
N LEU A 158 9.25 3.45 -0.26
CA LEU A 158 9.60 3.53 -1.66
C LEU A 158 10.67 2.51 -2.00
N LEU A 159 10.55 1.91 -3.18
CA LEU A 159 11.59 1.10 -3.82
C LEU A 159 11.78 1.56 -5.27
N PRO A 160 13.00 1.44 -5.83
CA PRO A 160 13.23 1.63 -7.25
C PRO A 160 12.33 0.71 -8.08
N LEU A 161 11.74 1.22 -9.17
CA LEU A 161 10.86 0.45 -10.06
C LEU A 161 11.54 -0.82 -10.55
N GLN A 162 12.80 -0.73 -10.97
CA GLN A 162 13.58 -1.89 -11.43
C GLN A 162 13.70 -2.98 -10.36
N ARG A 163 13.80 -2.59 -9.08
CA ARG A 163 13.86 -3.54 -7.98
C ARG A 163 12.53 -4.23 -7.77
N VAL A 164 11.41 -3.49 -7.88
CA VAL A 164 10.06 -4.07 -7.79
C VAL A 164 9.80 -5.03 -8.95
N VAL A 165 10.18 -4.65 -10.18
CA VAL A 165 10.09 -5.53 -11.37
C VAL A 165 10.95 -6.78 -11.20
N ALA A 166 12.15 -6.68 -10.62
CA ALA A 166 12.97 -7.86 -10.34
C ALA A 166 12.32 -8.82 -9.33
N LEU A 167 11.66 -8.28 -8.30
CA LEU A 167 10.98 -9.07 -7.27
C LEU A 167 9.68 -9.70 -7.78
N LEU A 168 8.85 -8.90 -8.45
CA LEU A 168 7.47 -9.25 -8.77
C LEU A 168 7.24 -9.61 -10.24
N GLY A 169 8.13 -9.25 -11.16
CA GLY A 169 7.92 -9.39 -12.60
C GLY A 169 7.16 -8.21 -13.21
N GLU A 170 7.28 -8.04 -14.53
CA GLU A 170 6.67 -6.93 -15.26
C GLU A 170 5.14 -7.03 -15.30
N GLU A 171 4.59 -8.23 -15.49
CA GLU A 171 3.13 -8.44 -15.60
C GLU A 171 2.41 -8.06 -14.30
N ILE A 172 2.90 -8.55 -13.15
CA ILE A 172 2.37 -8.21 -11.82
C ILE A 172 2.53 -6.72 -11.55
N THR A 173 3.70 -6.15 -11.83
CA THR A 173 3.96 -4.72 -11.61
C THR A 173 3.00 -3.85 -12.44
N SER A 174 2.79 -4.20 -13.71
CA SER A 174 1.84 -3.52 -14.60
C SER A 174 0.39 -3.66 -14.14
N ALA A 175 -0.02 -4.85 -13.71
CA ALA A 175 -1.35 -5.07 -13.15
C ALA A 175 -1.59 -4.22 -11.89
N PHE A 176 -0.63 -4.17 -10.97
CA PHE A 176 -0.74 -3.39 -9.73
C PHE A 176 -0.74 -1.88 -10.00
N LEU A 177 -0.05 -1.39 -11.03
CA LEU A 177 -0.12 0.01 -11.45
C LEU A 177 -1.49 0.37 -12.03
N ARG A 178 -2.09 -0.50 -12.86
CA ARG A 178 -3.45 -0.30 -13.40
C ARG A 178 -4.55 -0.41 -12.34
N LEU A 179 -4.30 -1.18 -11.29
CA LEU A 179 -5.14 -1.25 -10.09
C LEU A 179 -4.96 -0.05 -9.16
N GLN A 180 -4.00 0.84 -9.44
CA GLN A 180 -3.55 1.89 -8.53
C GLN A 180 -3.09 1.34 -7.16
N ALA A 181 -2.77 0.05 -7.08
CA ALA A 181 -2.17 -0.60 -5.92
C ALA A 181 -0.70 -0.19 -5.76
N PHE A 182 -0.03 0.16 -6.86
CA PHE A 182 1.26 0.86 -6.87
C PHE A 182 1.09 2.30 -7.36
N CYS A 183 1.84 3.20 -6.74
CA CYS A 183 1.93 4.60 -7.15
C CYS A 183 3.37 4.91 -7.57
N LEU A 184 3.54 5.34 -8.82
CA LEU A 184 4.84 5.76 -9.35
C LEU A 184 5.20 7.17 -8.89
N ILE A 185 6.47 7.35 -8.59
CA ILE A 185 7.08 8.59 -8.16
C ILE A 185 8.25 8.93 -9.09
N VAL A 186 8.28 10.18 -9.56
CA VAL A 186 9.27 10.68 -10.52
C VAL A 186 10.16 11.74 -9.90
N GLY A 187 11.46 11.56 -10.10
CA GLY A 187 12.47 12.59 -9.93
C GLY A 187 12.74 12.97 -8.47
N PRO A 188 13.70 13.88 -8.25
CA PRO A 188 14.19 14.24 -6.92
C PRO A 188 13.12 14.89 -6.04
N ASN A 189 12.08 15.48 -6.64
CA ASN A 189 10.99 16.16 -5.95
C ASN A 189 9.86 15.21 -5.52
N SER A 190 10.02 13.91 -5.76
CA SER A 190 9.04 12.87 -5.42
C SER A 190 7.63 13.20 -5.93
N ARG A 191 7.50 13.51 -7.22
CA ARG A 191 6.18 13.80 -7.82
C ARG A 191 5.43 12.50 -8.06
N VAL A 192 4.19 12.41 -7.56
CA VAL A 192 3.30 11.28 -7.87
C VAL A 192 2.83 11.39 -9.33
N CYS A 193 2.94 10.28 -10.08
CA CYS A 193 2.40 10.18 -11.43
C CYS A 193 0.88 10.02 -11.41
N SER A 194 0.22 10.61 -12.40
CA SER A 194 -1.11 10.19 -12.81
C SER A 194 -1.08 8.80 -13.44
N GLU A 195 -2.25 8.17 -13.51
CA GLU A 195 -2.42 6.84 -14.11
C GLU A 195 -1.94 6.78 -15.57
N SER A 196 -2.26 7.80 -16.37
CA SER A 196 -1.86 7.86 -17.78
C SER A 196 -0.34 7.99 -17.93
N GLU A 197 0.31 8.80 -17.08
CA GLU A 197 1.77 8.94 -17.08
C GLU A 197 2.46 7.65 -16.67
N ALA A 198 1.92 6.95 -15.66
CA ALA A 198 2.46 5.67 -15.20
C ALA A 198 2.49 4.61 -16.32
N ALA A 199 1.40 4.50 -17.10
CA ALA A 199 1.31 3.58 -18.22
C ALA A 199 2.31 3.91 -19.34
N GLU A 200 2.44 5.19 -19.70
CA GLU A 200 3.40 5.66 -20.70
C GLU A 200 4.85 5.36 -20.26
N MET A 201 5.19 5.68 -19.01
CA MET A 201 6.54 5.51 -18.47
C MET A 201 7.00 4.05 -18.42
N LEU A 202 6.11 3.08 -18.22
CA LEU A 202 6.45 1.66 -18.31
C LEU A 202 6.85 1.23 -19.73
N SER A 203 6.25 1.86 -20.76
CA SER A 203 6.46 1.52 -22.16
C SER A 203 7.77 2.08 -22.73
N THR A 204 8.31 3.14 -22.13
CA THR A 204 9.58 3.79 -22.52
C THR A 204 10.74 3.39 -21.62
N GLU A 205 11.76 2.75 -22.20
CA GLU A 205 13.00 2.34 -21.51
C GLU A 205 13.81 3.51 -20.92
N SER A 206 13.70 4.72 -21.51
CA SER A 206 14.64 5.83 -21.32
C SER A 206 14.63 6.53 -19.95
N HIS A 207 13.76 6.14 -19.01
CA HIS A 207 13.67 6.79 -17.69
C HIS A 207 13.52 5.84 -16.48
N LYS A 208 13.62 4.51 -16.66
CA LYS A 208 13.36 3.54 -15.57
C LYS A 208 14.28 3.66 -14.36
N ALA A 209 15.47 4.26 -14.50
CA ALA A 209 16.47 4.33 -13.43
C ALA A 209 16.12 5.33 -12.30
N ASP A 210 15.34 6.38 -12.61
CA ASP A 210 14.96 7.43 -11.65
C ASP A 210 13.53 7.29 -11.12
N LEU A 211 12.88 6.15 -11.43
CA LEU A 211 11.52 5.86 -10.99
C LEU A 211 11.55 5.07 -9.70
N GLU A 212 10.84 5.58 -8.70
CA GLU A 212 10.54 4.88 -7.47
C GLU A 212 9.03 4.61 -7.42
N LEU A 213 8.61 3.61 -6.64
CA LEU A 213 7.20 3.40 -6.37
C LEU A 213 7.00 2.98 -4.92
N PHE A 214 5.77 3.16 -4.43
CA PHE A 214 5.32 2.59 -3.17
C PHE A 214 3.98 1.87 -3.36
N SER A 215 3.62 1.04 -2.39
CA SER A 215 2.31 0.36 -2.37
C SER A 215 1.25 1.24 -1.71
N ALA A 216 0.13 1.43 -2.40
CA ALA A 216 -1.07 2.08 -1.86
C ALA A 216 -1.85 1.15 -0.91
N ILE A 217 -1.65 -0.16 -1.03
CA ILE A 217 -2.27 -1.19 -0.19
C ILE A 217 -1.23 -1.90 0.69
N ALA A 218 -1.62 -2.26 1.90
CA ALA A 218 -0.89 -3.23 2.68
C ALA A 218 -1.28 -4.64 2.24
N LEU A 219 -0.32 -5.56 2.10
CA LEU A 219 -0.60 -6.95 1.69
C LEU A 219 -0.18 -7.91 2.81
N TRP A 220 -1.14 -8.52 3.49
CA TRP A 220 -0.90 -9.35 4.67
C TRP A 220 -0.84 -10.83 4.28
N PRO A 221 0.23 -11.56 4.63
CA PRO A 221 0.15 -13.01 4.63
C PRO A 221 -0.68 -13.47 5.83
N VAL A 222 -1.66 -14.33 5.56
CA VAL A 222 -2.60 -14.87 6.55
C VAL A 222 -2.70 -16.38 6.37
N GLU A 223 -2.71 -17.11 7.48
CA GLU A 223 -2.67 -18.58 7.50
C GLU A 223 -1.50 -19.11 6.63
N GLU A 224 -1.71 -20.19 5.88
CA GLU A 224 -0.67 -20.85 5.07
C GLU A 224 -0.29 -20.03 3.83
N ASP A 225 -1.27 -19.69 2.99
CA ASP A 225 -1.05 -19.20 1.63
C ASP A 225 -1.95 -18.03 1.22
N LEU A 226 -2.70 -17.46 2.16
CA LEU A 226 -3.62 -16.38 1.87
C LEU A 226 -2.89 -15.03 1.89
N LEU A 227 -3.29 -14.17 0.96
CA LEU A 227 -2.87 -12.78 0.90
C LEU A 227 -4.10 -11.89 1.04
N ILE A 228 -4.07 -10.95 1.98
CA ILE A 228 -5.18 -10.03 2.24
C ILE A 228 -4.68 -8.61 2.06
N ALA A 229 -5.26 -7.87 1.11
CA ALA A 229 -5.02 -6.45 0.95
C ALA A 229 -5.89 -5.64 1.92
N THR A 230 -5.33 -4.57 2.49
CA THR A 230 -6.05 -3.55 3.28
C THR A 230 -5.49 -2.16 2.97
N ASP A 231 -6.15 -1.09 3.44
CA ASP A 231 -5.47 0.19 3.57
C ASP A 231 -4.41 0.14 4.69
N TYR A 232 -3.48 1.10 4.69
CA TYR A 232 -2.53 1.27 5.79
C TYR A 232 -3.18 1.99 6.97
N GLY A 233 -2.68 1.75 8.18
CA GLY A 233 -3.24 2.35 9.40
C GLY A 233 -3.14 3.88 9.46
N ASP A 234 -2.21 4.48 8.73
CA ASP A 234 -2.05 5.93 8.62
C ASP A 234 -2.83 6.56 7.45
N THR A 235 -3.49 5.74 6.60
CA THR A 235 -4.45 6.19 5.57
C THR A 235 -5.74 6.77 6.18
N GLN A 236 -5.93 6.66 7.50
CA GLN A 236 -7.11 7.08 8.27
C GLN A 236 -7.48 8.58 8.23
N HIS A 237 -6.73 9.41 7.50
CA HIS A 237 -6.92 10.86 7.45
C HIS A 237 -7.48 11.36 6.10
N SER A 238 -8.23 10.52 5.38
CA SER A 238 -8.93 10.95 4.16
C SER A 238 -10.31 11.52 4.50
N ALA A 239 -10.59 12.75 4.06
CA ALA A 239 -11.93 13.33 4.15
C ALA A 239 -12.90 12.77 3.07
N HIS A 240 -12.37 11.98 2.13
CA HIS A 240 -13.07 11.62 0.90
C HIS A 240 -13.63 10.20 0.89
N PHE A 241 -13.05 9.30 1.69
CA PHE A 241 -13.50 7.92 1.80
C PHE A 241 -13.20 7.34 3.19
N GLU A 242 -13.98 6.34 3.58
CA GLU A 242 -13.70 5.54 4.76
C GLU A 242 -12.72 4.41 4.40
N PRO A 243 -11.53 4.34 5.01
CA PRO A 243 -10.51 3.35 4.67
C PRO A 243 -10.88 1.95 5.16
N VAL A 244 -10.39 0.93 4.45
CA VAL A 244 -10.53 -0.48 4.85
C VAL A 244 -9.54 -0.77 5.97
N MET A 245 -10.07 -1.14 7.14
CA MET A 245 -9.26 -1.35 8.34
C MET A 245 -8.15 -2.38 8.12
N TYR A 246 -6.95 -2.05 8.60
CA TYR A 246 -5.79 -2.93 8.58
C TYR A 246 -5.98 -4.16 9.48
N LEU A 247 -5.21 -5.21 9.25
CA LEU A 247 -5.23 -6.38 10.14
C LEU A 247 -4.53 -6.07 11.47
N SER A 248 -5.26 -6.28 12.57
CA SER A 248 -4.83 -6.06 13.94
C SER A 248 -4.91 -7.36 14.75
N LEU A 249 -4.56 -7.28 16.05
CA LEU A 249 -4.69 -8.39 16.98
C LEU A 249 -6.09 -9.02 16.96
N ASP A 250 -7.13 -8.21 16.86
CA ASP A 250 -8.53 -8.65 16.88
C ASP A 250 -8.88 -9.46 15.62
N SER A 251 -8.34 -9.06 14.45
CA SER A 251 -8.52 -9.79 13.20
C SER A 251 -7.96 -11.22 13.31
N TYR A 252 -6.74 -11.37 13.84
CA TYR A 252 -6.11 -12.67 14.03
C TYR A 252 -6.75 -13.49 15.14
N ALA A 253 -7.20 -12.86 16.22
CA ALA A 253 -7.93 -13.53 17.29
C ALA A 253 -9.23 -14.16 16.78
N LEU A 254 -9.98 -13.43 15.94
CA LEU A 254 -11.21 -13.94 15.35
C LEU A 254 -10.94 -15.07 14.34
N VAL A 255 -9.89 -14.95 13.51
CA VAL A 255 -9.45 -16.04 12.61
C VAL A 255 -9.10 -17.32 13.40
N ALA A 256 -8.38 -17.17 14.52
CA ALA A 256 -8.01 -18.29 15.37
C ALA A 256 -9.22 -18.94 16.08
N ALA A 257 -10.24 -18.15 16.39
CA ALA A 257 -11.48 -18.61 17.03
C ALA A 257 -12.51 -19.18 16.05
N ALA A 258 -12.32 -19.00 14.74
CA ALA A 258 -13.28 -19.42 13.73
C ALA A 258 -13.53 -20.94 13.78
N PRO A 259 -14.79 -21.40 13.59
CA PRO A 259 -15.11 -22.82 13.48
C PRO A 259 -14.26 -23.50 12.40
N ARG A 260 -13.95 -24.80 12.58
CA ARG A 260 -13.21 -25.59 11.59
C ARG A 260 -14.03 -26.78 11.06
N GLU A 261 -15.31 -26.82 11.39
CA GLU A 261 -16.25 -27.82 10.87
C GLU A 261 -16.76 -27.40 9.49
N PRO A 262 -16.85 -28.31 8.51
CA PRO A 262 -17.36 -28.00 7.18
C PRO A 262 -18.79 -27.44 7.19
N VAL A 263 -19.01 -26.35 6.45
CA VAL A 263 -20.31 -25.72 6.25
C VAL A 263 -20.53 -25.41 4.77
N GLN A 264 -21.79 -25.40 4.34
CA GLN A 264 -22.11 -25.03 2.95
C GLN A 264 -21.87 -23.55 2.69
N ARG A 265 -22.22 -22.67 3.64
CA ARG A 265 -22.25 -21.23 3.42
C ARG A 265 -21.85 -20.47 4.67
N VAL A 266 -21.08 -19.40 4.49
CA VAL A 266 -20.74 -18.41 5.52
C VAL A 266 -21.26 -17.04 5.12
N LEU A 267 -21.75 -16.30 6.11
CA LEU A 267 -22.10 -14.89 5.96
C LEU A 267 -21.08 -14.07 6.75
N ASP A 268 -20.32 -13.22 6.05
CA ASP A 268 -19.34 -12.30 6.64
C ASP A 268 -19.95 -10.89 6.61
N VAL A 269 -20.49 -10.45 7.74
CA VAL A 269 -21.17 -9.16 7.90
C VAL A 269 -20.20 -8.12 8.44
N CYS A 270 -20.23 -6.91 7.88
CA CYS A 270 -19.20 -5.89 8.08
C CYS A 270 -17.83 -6.44 7.67
N CYS A 271 -17.78 -7.02 6.47
CA CYS A 271 -16.67 -7.87 6.05
C CYS A 271 -15.33 -7.13 5.98
N GLY A 272 -15.31 -5.80 5.83
CA GLY A 272 -14.08 -5.04 5.75
C GLY A 272 -13.21 -5.49 4.58
N SER A 273 -12.05 -6.09 4.87
CA SER A 273 -11.17 -6.70 3.87
C SER A 273 -11.58 -8.10 3.42
N GLY A 274 -12.59 -8.70 4.07
CA GLY A 274 -13.07 -10.06 3.83
C GLY A 274 -12.20 -11.15 4.46
N VAL A 275 -11.27 -10.81 5.35
CA VAL A 275 -10.31 -11.78 5.92
C VAL A 275 -11.01 -12.99 6.56
N GLN A 276 -12.14 -12.80 7.25
CA GLN A 276 -12.82 -13.88 7.95
C GLN A 276 -13.50 -14.84 6.96
N GLY A 277 -14.30 -14.31 6.02
CA GLY A 277 -14.94 -15.12 4.99
C GLY A 277 -13.94 -15.77 4.03
N ILE A 278 -12.80 -15.14 3.73
CA ILE A 278 -11.76 -15.73 2.87
C ILE A 278 -11.05 -16.88 3.58
N VAL A 279 -10.72 -16.73 4.87
CA VAL A 279 -10.21 -17.85 5.67
C VAL A 279 -11.25 -18.98 5.70
N ALA A 280 -12.53 -18.66 5.84
CA ALA A 280 -13.60 -19.66 5.80
C ALA A 280 -13.62 -20.41 4.47
N LEU A 281 -13.60 -19.72 3.33
CA LEU A 281 -13.56 -20.33 1.99
C LEU A 281 -12.35 -21.25 1.79
N ARG A 282 -11.22 -20.91 2.41
CA ARG A 282 -10.00 -21.74 2.35
C ARG A 282 -10.08 -23.00 3.22
N THR A 283 -10.85 -22.98 4.30
CA THR A 283 -10.69 -23.98 5.37
C THR A 283 -11.94 -24.80 5.64
N TYR A 284 -13.14 -24.22 5.60
CA TYR A 284 -14.35 -24.93 6.03
C TYR A 284 -15.65 -24.56 5.29
N ALA A 285 -15.71 -23.49 4.50
CA ALA A 285 -16.93 -23.05 3.82
C ALA A 285 -16.92 -23.34 2.32
N GLU A 286 -18.00 -23.87 1.75
CA GLU A 286 -18.09 -24.03 0.27
C GLU A 286 -18.29 -22.69 -0.44
N ARG A 287 -19.14 -21.80 0.09
CA ARG A 287 -19.39 -20.44 -0.41
C ARG A 287 -19.41 -19.41 0.72
N ALA A 288 -19.18 -18.14 0.38
CA ALA A 288 -19.32 -17.03 1.32
C ALA A 288 -20.05 -15.83 0.71
N THR A 289 -20.91 -15.21 1.51
CA THR A 289 -21.55 -13.92 1.19
C THR A 289 -20.93 -12.84 2.05
N PHE A 290 -20.35 -11.83 1.42
CA PHE A 290 -19.71 -10.69 2.05
C PHE A 290 -20.64 -9.48 2.01
N VAL A 291 -20.90 -8.88 3.17
CA VAL A 291 -21.79 -7.73 3.33
C VAL A 291 -21.05 -6.59 4.02
N ASP A 292 -21.07 -5.41 3.41
CA ASP A 292 -20.53 -4.19 4.02
C ASP A 292 -21.30 -2.96 3.52
N ILE A 293 -21.42 -1.94 4.38
CA ILE A 293 -22.05 -0.67 4.01
C ILE A 293 -21.09 0.19 3.17
N ASN A 294 -19.79 0.08 3.44
CA ASN A 294 -18.76 0.82 2.76
C ASN A 294 -18.42 0.13 1.42
N PRO A 295 -18.68 0.78 0.27
CA PRO A 295 -18.39 0.20 -1.03
C PRO A 295 -16.91 -0.11 -1.24
N ARG A 296 -16.00 0.63 -0.58
CA ARG A 296 -14.55 0.37 -0.64
C ARG A 296 -14.19 -0.98 0.01
N CYS A 297 -14.81 -1.34 1.13
CA CYS A 297 -14.66 -2.66 1.75
C CYS A 297 -15.01 -3.76 0.76
N LEU A 298 -16.11 -3.60 0.00
CA LEU A 298 -16.49 -4.59 -1.00
C LEU A 298 -15.54 -4.62 -2.21
N THR A 299 -14.93 -3.49 -2.60
CA THR A 299 -13.87 -3.48 -3.61
C THR A 299 -12.65 -4.29 -3.15
N PHE A 300 -12.17 -4.06 -1.93
CA PHE A 300 -11.06 -4.82 -1.34
C PHE A 300 -11.41 -6.30 -1.15
N THR A 301 -12.61 -6.61 -0.67
CA THR A 301 -13.08 -7.98 -0.48
C THR A 301 -13.16 -8.73 -1.82
N ARG A 302 -13.67 -8.10 -2.88
CA ARG A 302 -13.65 -8.69 -4.23
C ARG A 302 -12.25 -8.95 -4.73
N PHE A 303 -11.34 -7.98 -4.54
CA PHE A 303 -9.93 -8.15 -4.89
C PHE A 303 -9.28 -9.28 -4.11
N ASN A 304 -9.49 -9.36 -2.80
CA ASN A 304 -8.93 -10.41 -1.96
C ASN A 304 -9.50 -11.79 -2.31
N ALA A 305 -10.79 -11.88 -2.66
CA ALA A 305 -11.38 -13.12 -3.13
C ALA A 305 -10.75 -13.56 -4.47
N ALA A 306 -10.59 -12.65 -5.44
CA ALA A 306 -9.92 -12.95 -6.71
C ALA A 306 -8.45 -13.33 -6.52
N LEU A 307 -7.73 -12.58 -5.69
CA LEU A 307 -6.32 -12.80 -5.33
C LEU A 307 -6.07 -14.20 -4.77
N ASN A 308 -7.06 -14.75 -4.07
CA ASN A 308 -6.97 -16.07 -3.46
C ASN A 308 -7.70 -17.16 -4.25
N GLY A 309 -8.20 -16.87 -5.46
CA GLY A 309 -8.87 -17.86 -6.32
C GLY A 309 -10.27 -18.25 -5.85
N PHE A 310 -10.92 -17.40 -5.05
CA PHE A 310 -12.24 -17.66 -4.46
C PHE A 310 -13.37 -16.79 -5.02
N TYR A 311 -13.10 -15.98 -6.05
CA TYR A 311 -14.09 -15.06 -6.62
C TYR A 311 -15.40 -15.74 -7.03
N GLU A 312 -15.34 -16.91 -7.67
CA GLU A 312 -16.53 -17.68 -8.11
C GLU A 312 -17.30 -18.34 -6.95
N ARG A 313 -16.73 -18.36 -5.75
CA ARG A 313 -17.34 -18.91 -4.52
C ARG A 313 -17.84 -17.81 -3.59
N ALA A 314 -17.80 -16.56 -4.04
CA ALA A 314 -18.06 -15.37 -3.25
C ALA A 314 -19.18 -14.51 -3.85
N SER A 315 -20.12 -14.09 -2.99
CA SER A 315 -21.16 -13.11 -3.30
C SER A 315 -20.89 -11.83 -2.53
N PHE A 316 -21.14 -10.66 -3.12
CA PHE A 316 -20.75 -9.36 -2.55
C PHE A 316 -21.93 -8.40 -2.57
N ILE A 317 -22.40 -8.00 -1.40
CA ILE A 317 -23.62 -7.21 -1.25
C ILE A 317 -23.32 -5.94 -0.48
N GLN A 318 -23.70 -4.79 -1.05
CA GLN A 318 -23.69 -3.54 -0.30
C GLN A 318 -24.95 -3.45 0.55
N GLY A 319 -24.77 -3.41 1.87
CA GLY A 319 -25.87 -3.45 2.81
C GLY A 319 -25.41 -3.25 4.25
N SER A 320 -26.39 -3.07 5.13
CA SER A 320 -26.17 -2.95 6.56
C SER A 320 -26.76 -4.15 7.31
N VAL A 321 -26.37 -4.32 8.57
CA VAL A 321 -26.96 -5.33 9.47
C VAL A 321 -28.49 -5.19 9.53
N ASP A 322 -28.99 -3.95 9.52
CA ASP A 322 -30.41 -3.64 9.63
C ASP A 322 -31.23 -4.08 8.42
N THR A 323 -30.58 -4.22 7.27
CA THR A 323 -31.22 -4.59 5.99
C THR A 323 -31.02 -6.05 5.62
N LEU A 324 -30.34 -6.86 6.45
CA LEU A 324 -29.96 -8.24 6.09
C LEU A 324 -31.15 -9.13 5.70
N ASN A 325 -32.31 -8.94 6.34
CA ASN A 325 -33.52 -9.72 6.03
C ASN A 325 -34.11 -9.42 4.65
N ASP A 326 -33.77 -8.26 4.08
CA ASP A 326 -34.24 -7.81 2.76
C ASP A 326 -33.24 -8.15 1.66
N LEU A 327 -32.05 -8.64 2.02
CA LEU A 327 -31.00 -9.02 1.08
C LEU A 327 -31.18 -10.48 0.65
N ASP A 328 -30.98 -10.74 -0.63
CA ASP A 328 -30.88 -12.11 -1.14
C ASP A 328 -29.48 -12.67 -0.83
N LEU A 329 -29.31 -13.16 0.41
CA LEU A 329 -28.03 -13.59 0.95
C LEU A 329 -27.47 -14.87 0.29
N PHE A 330 -28.23 -15.54 -0.57
CA PHE A 330 -27.99 -16.91 -0.98
C PHE A 330 -28.17 -17.21 -2.48
N GLN A 331 -28.00 -16.20 -3.35
CA GLN A 331 -27.85 -16.42 -4.80
C GLN A 331 -26.64 -17.29 -5.13
#